data_AF-A0A075R2B7-F1
#
_entry.id   AF-A0A075R2B7-F1
#
_cell.length_a   1.000
_cell.length_b   1.000
_cell.length_c   1.000
_cell.angle_alpha   90.00
_cell.angle_beta   90.00
_cell.angle_gamma   90.00
#
_symmetry.space_group_name_H-M   'P 1'
#
loop_
_entity.id
_entity.type
_entity.pdbx_description
1 polymer ?
#
loop_
_entity_poly.entity_id
_entity_poly.type
_entity_poly.pdbx_seq_one_letter_code
_entity_poly.pdbx_strand_id
1 'polypeptide(L)'
;MYLYHTVIEQDSDIHINPQNALNEGLNIRTVTRLYTNGGDLYPEITDRFKSINSPKWIDFKIAFGAELVPPTKPYLRFPTFSDKILVFNQDISSDLFAYIEDEYMEEETGGGYFTEGLPSKEDLVSQYWESMLTIEEYLNYKPYKEPEILIFETVPAKLIEYIK
;
A
#
# COMPACT_ATOMS: atom_id res chain seq x y z
N MET A 1 -3.61 -16.12 10.03
CA MET A 1 -2.36 -15.33 10.03
C MET A 1 -2.67 -13.92 10.53
N TYR A 2 -1.69 -13.18 11.06
CA TYR A 2 -1.86 -11.77 11.44
C TYR A 2 -1.16 -10.83 10.47
N LEU A 3 -1.71 -9.63 10.34
CA LEU A 3 -1.11 -8.47 9.70
C LEU A 3 -0.84 -7.40 10.74
N TYR A 4 0.09 -6.51 10.42
CA TYR A 4 0.60 -5.50 11.33
C TYR A 4 0.52 -4.12 10.69
N HIS A 5 0.18 -3.10 11.48
CA HIS A 5 0.18 -1.72 11.02
C HIS A 5 0.96 -0.88 12.05
N THR A 6 2.10 -0.35 11.62
CA THR A 6 2.95 0.53 12.44
C THR A 6 2.14 1.71 12.95
N VAL A 7 2.35 2.07 14.22
CA VAL A 7 1.80 3.28 14.82
C VAL A 7 2.90 4.33 14.91
N ILE A 8 2.74 5.40 14.14
CA ILE A 8 3.56 6.61 14.26
C ILE A 8 2.74 7.58 15.11
N GLU A 9 3.08 7.74 16.39
CA GLU A 9 2.33 8.62 17.31
C GLU A 9 2.59 10.12 17.04
N GLN A 10 3.67 10.42 16.30
CA GLN A 10 4.06 11.77 15.93
C GLN A 10 4.63 11.77 14.51
N ASP A 11 3.87 12.29 13.56
CA ASP A 11 4.33 12.57 12.20
C ASP A 11 4.20 14.09 11.96
N SER A 12 5.32 14.79 12.01
CA SER A 12 5.35 16.27 11.95
C SER A 12 4.44 16.93 13.02
N ASP A 13 3.71 17.99 12.65
CA ASP A 13 2.73 18.70 13.48
C ASP A 13 1.38 17.98 13.65
N ILE A 14 1.21 16.77 13.08
CA ILE A 14 -0.04 16.03 13.11
C ILE A 14 0.04 14.97 14.22
N HIS A 15 -0.76 15.17 15.28
CA HIS A 15 -0.91 14.15 16.30
C HIS A 15 -1.83 13.02 15.80
N ILE A 16 -1.24 11.85 15.60
CA ILE A 16 -1.94 10.64 15.20
C ILE A 16 -2.34 9.87 16.47
N ASN A 17 -3.65 9.73 16.70
CA ASN A 17 -4.16 9.00 17.85
C ASN A 17 -4.58 7.57 17.46
N PRO A 18 -3.84 6.52 17.86
CA PRO A 18 -4.19 5.12 17.55
C PRO A 18 -5.54 4.71 18.14
N GLN A 19 -6.07 5.44 19.13
CA GLN A 19 -7.40 5.19 19.69
C GLN A 19 -8.52 5.33 18.64
N ASN A 20 -8.32 6.15 17.61
CA ASN A 20 -9.30 6.28 16.52
C ASN A 20 -9.50 4.93 15.81
N ALA A 21 -8.41 4.23 15.48
CA ALA A 21 -8.48 2.90 14.89
C ALA A 21 -9.11 1.86 15.85
N LEU A 22 -8.83 1.95 17.15
CA LEU A 22 -9.39 1.05 18.16
C LEU A 22 -10.90 1.27 18.41
N ASN A 23 -11.41 2.48 18.15
CA ASN A 23 -12.82 2.81 18.34
C ASN A 23 -13.66 2.59 17.07
N GLU A 24 -13.14 3.02 15.92
CA GLU A 24 -13.89 3.13 14.66
C GLU A 24 -13.49 2.04 13.65
N GLY A 25 -12.37 1.36 13.87
CA GLY A 25 -11.75 0.45 12.93
C GLY A 25 -10.61 1.12 12.16
N LEU A 26 -9.71 0.32 11.59
CA LEU A 26 -8.56 0.79 10.81
C LEU A 26 -8.94 0.94 9.35
N ASN A 27 -8.82 2.15 8.82
CA ASN A 27 -9.09 2.51 7.42
C ASN A 27 -8.26 3.74 7.03
N ILE A 28 -8.35 4.18 5.78
CA ILE A 28 -7.58 5.33 5.25
C ILE A 28 -7.70 6.63 6.07
N ARG A 29 -8.76 6.81 6.88
CA ARG A 29 -8.95 7.99 7.74
C ARG A 29 -8.41 7.82 9.16
N THR A 30 -8.21 6.58 9.59
CA THR A 30 -7.78 6.23 10.95
C THR A 30 -6.41 5.55 11.00
N VAL A 31 -5.79 5.36 9.83
CA VAL A 31 -4.42 4.84 9.72
C VAL A 31 -3.44 5.73 10.48
N THR A 32 -2.44 5.07 11.04
CA THR A 32 -1.40 5.70 11.85
C THR A 32 -0.05 5.74 11.15
N ARG A 33 0.01 5.24 9.91
CA ARG A 33 1.14 5.30 9.00
C ARG A 33 0.62 5.24 7.57
N LEU A 34 1.19 6.08 6.72
CA LEU A 34 1.03 5.95 5.27
C LEU A 34 2.06 4.94 4.75
N TYR A 35 1.58 4.04 3.91
CA TYR A 35 2.41 3.10 3.16
C TYR A 35 2.35 3.51 1.70
N THR A 36 3.30 3.02 0.92
CA THR A 36 3.21 3.10 -0.52
C THR A 36 1.91 2.41 -0.98
N ASN A 37 1.34 2.98 -2.04
CA ASN A 37 0.17 2.48 -2.72
C ASN A 37 0.41 2.71 -4.22
N GLY A 38 1.11 1.78 -4.86
CA GLY A 38 1.54 1.92 -6.26
C GLY A 38 0.38 2.21 -7.20
N GLY A 39 -0.80 1.69 -6.89
CA GLY A 39 -2.01 1.89 -7.69
C GLY A 39 -2.57 3.32 -7.66
N ASP A 40 -2.27 4.12 -6.63
CA ASP A 40 -2.76 5.51 -6.51
C ASP A 40 -1.72 6.55 -6.95
N LEU A 41 -0.52 6.13 -7.37
CA LEU A 41 0.53 7.06 -7.85
C LEU A 41 0.15 7.72 -9.18
N TYR A 42 -0.47 6.97 -10.09
CA TYR A 42 -0.93 7.46 -11.40
C TYR A 42 -2.37 7.00 -11.70
N PRO A 43 -3.38 7.52 -11.00
CA PRO A 43 -4.74 6.97 -10.99
C PRO A 43 -5.37 6.91 -12.39
N GLU A 44 -5.10 7.89 -13.25
CA GLU A 44 -5.61 7.90 -14.64
C GLU A 44 -5.04 6.79 -15.52
N ILE A 45 -3.79 6.37 -15.25
CA ILE A 45 -3.15 5.24 -15.94
C ILE A 45 -3.63 3.95 -15.30
N THR A 46 -3.63 3.86 -13.97
CA THR A 46 -4.11 2.69 -13.21
C THR A 46 -5.53 2.29 -13.62
N ASP A 47 -6.47 3.23 -13.71
CA ASP A 47 -7.85 2.95 -14.10
C ASP A 47 -7.97 2.48 -15.56
N ARG A 48 -7.12 3.00 -16.46
CA ARG A 48 -7.12 2.65 -17.88
C ARG A 48 -6.60 1.24 -18.14
N PHE A 49 -5.62 0.81 -17.35
CA PHE A 49 -4.98 -0.51 -17.46
C PHE A 49 -5.61 -1.56 -16.55
N LYS A 50 -6.67 -1.21 -15.81
CA LYS A 50 -7.43 -2.17 -15.00
C LYS A 50 -8.02 -3.26 -15.89
N SER A 51 -7.59 -4.50 -15.67
CA SER A 51 -8.10 -5.66 -16.41
C SER A 51 -9.61 -5.82 -16.19
N ILE A 52 -10.32 -6.24 -17.24
CA ILE A 52 -11.77 -6.52 -17.18
C ILE A 52 -12.12 -7.61 -16.15
N ASN A 53 -11.15 -8.47 -15.84
CA ASN A 53 -11.29 -9.55 -14.86
C ASN A 53 -10.92 -9.12 -13.43
N SER A 54 -10.33 -7.93 -13.25
CA SER A 54 -9.98 -7.43 -11.92
C SER A 54 -11.25 -7.18 -11.08
N PRO A 55 -11.20 -7.44 -9.76
CA PRO A 55 -12.35 -7.17 -8.90
C PRO A 55 -12.82 -5.71 -8.98
N LYS A 56 -14.12 -5.53 -9.27
CA LYS A 56 -14.72 -4.20 -9.47
C LYS A 56 -14.66 -3.31 -8.24
N TRP A 57 -14.58 -3.92 -7.05
CA TRP A 57 -14.52 -3.20 -5.77
C TRP A 57 -13.14 -2.63 -5.44
N ILE A 58 -12.08 -2.97 -6.19
CA ILE A 58 -10.75 -2.38 -5.99
C ILE A 58 -10.81 -0.89 -6.33
N ASP A 59 -10.54 -0.08 -5.32
CA ASP A 59 -10.38 1.38 -5.38
C ASP A 59 -9.16 1.77 -4.56
N PHE A 60 -8.08 2.16 -5.24
CA PHE A 60 -6.82 2.49 -4.57
C PHE A 60 -6.92 3.77 -3.72
N LYS A 61 -7.91 4.64 -3.93
CA LYS A 61 -8.10 5.88 -3.15
C LYS A 61 -8.52 5.63 -1.70
N ILE A 62 -9.05 4.44 -1.42
CA ILE A 62 -9.46 4.04 -0.07
C ILE A 62 -8.54 2.97 0.53
N ALA A 63 -7.57 2.50 -0.25
CA ALA A 63 -6.65 1.46 0.16
C ALA A 63 -5.66 1.98 1.20
N PHE A 64 -5.27 1.12 2.13
CA PHE A 64 -4.22 1.42 3.10
C PHE A 64 -3.34 0.20 3.35
N GLY A 65 -2.11 0.46 3.82
CA GLY A 65 -1.09 -0.56 3.94
C GLY A 65 -1.04 -1.31 5.28
N ALA A 66 -0.44 -2.50 5.22
CA ALA A 66 -0.07 -3.31 6.35
C ALA A 66 1.22 -4.10 6.05
N GLU A 67 1.77 -4.78 7.05
CA GLU A 67 3.00 -5.57 6.98
C GLU A 67 2.71 -7.04 7.35
N LEU A 68 3.45 -7.98 6.75
CA LEU A 68 3.40 -9.41 7.09
C LEU A 68 4.20 -9.75 8.36
N VAL A 69 5.15 -8.89 8.70
CA VAL A 69 6.08 -9.07 9.82
C VAL A 69 5.80 -7.97 10.85
N PRO A 70 5.82 -8.27 12.16
CA PRO A 70 5.62 -7.25 13.17
C PRO A 70 6.73 -6.19 13.10
N PRO A 71 6.39 -4.90 13.00
CA PRO A 71 7.37 -3.82 13.08
C PRO A 71 7.83 -3.60 14.53
N THR A 72 8.73 -2.64 14.69
CA THR A 72 9.08 -2.14 16.03
C THR A 72 7.84 -1.53 16.68
N LYS A 73 7.65 -1.80 17.98
CA LYS A 73 6.53 -1.25 18.75
C LYS A 73 6.61 0.29 18.82
N PRO A 74 5.46 0.98 18.86
CA PRO A 74 4.10 0.42 18.92
C PRO A 74 3.51 0.05 17.55
N TYR A 75 2.57 -0.92 17.54
CA TYR A 75 1.84 -1.31 16.33
C TYR A 75 0.45 -1.88 16.62
N LEU A 76 -0.42 -1.82 15.61
CA LEU A 76 -1.70 -2.52 15.58
C LEU A 76 -1.52 -3.90 14.97
N ARG A 77 -2.22 -4.90 15.51
CA ARG A 77 -2.25 -6.28 15.00
C ARG A 77 -3.69 -6.71 14.75
N PHE A 78 -3.96 -7.36 13.63
CA PHE A 78 -5.27 -7.91 13.31
C PHE A 78 -5.15 -9.15 12.42
N PRO A 79 -6.07 -10.13 12.51
CA PRO A 79 -6.04 -11.31 11.66
C PRO A 79 -6.41 -10.94 10.22
N THR A 80 -5.97 -11.74 9.24
CA THR A 80 -6.57 -11.75 7.91
C THR A 80 -8.06 -12.09 8.04
N PHE A 81 -8.94 -11.19 7.59
CA PHE A 81 -10.38 -11.28 7.84
C PHE A 81 -11.24 -11.24 6.57
N SER A 82 -10.63 -11.00 5.41
CA SER A 82 -11.31 -10.75 4.14
C SER A 82 -10.45 -11.10 2.93
N ASP A 83 -11.11 -11.32 1.80
CA ASP A 83 -10.54 -11.44 0.45
C ASP A 83 -10.17 -10.08 -0.16
N LYS A 84 -10.59 -8.97 0.46
CA LYS A 84 -10.22 -7.60 0.06
C LYS A 84 -8.86 -7.14 0.60
N ILE A 85 -8.02 -8.09 0.94
CA ILE A 85 -6.62 -7.84 1.30
C ILE A 85 -5.77 -8.47 0.21
N LEU A 86 -5.10 -7.63 -0.56
CA LEU A 86 -4.33 -8.02 -1.72
C LEU A 86 -2.86 -7.68 -1.51
N VAL A 87 -2.00 -8.41 -2.21
CA VAL A 87 -0.56 -8.23 -2.21
C VAL A 87 -0.12 -7.86 -3.61
N PHE A 88 0.74 -6.85 -3.70
CA PHE A 88 1.34 -6.35 -4.92
C PHE A 88 2.87 -6.36 -4.80
N ASN A 89 3.56 -6.26 -5.93
CA ASN A 89 5.01 -6.18 -5.93
C ASN A 89 5.48 -4.74 -5.60
N GLN A 90 6.09 -4.57 -4.43
CA GLN A 90 6.53 -3.26 -3.95
C GLN A 90 7.66 -2.66 -4.81
N ASP A 91 8.50 -3.50 -5.44
CA ASP A 91 9.58 -3.01 -6.31
C ASP A 91 9.00 -2.21 -7.49
N ILE A 92 7.85 -2.62 -8.02
CA ILE A 92 7.14 -1.88 -9.09
C ILE A 92 6.59 -0.55 -8.56
N SER A 93 6.03 -0.54 -7.34
CA SER A 93 5.57 0.69 -6.69
C SER A 93 6.73 1.67 -6.47
N SER A 94 7.92 1.17 -6.13
CA SER A 94 9.14 1.97 -6.01
C SER A 94 9.59 2.55 -7.36
N ASP A 95 9.58 1.76 -8.44
CA ASP A 95 9.91 2.24 -9.78
C ASP A 95 8.90 3.29 -10.27
N LEU A 96 7.61 3.11 -9.98
CA LEU A 96 6.58 4.12 -10.26
C LEU A 96 6.82 5.40 -9.45
N PHE A 97 7.20 5.28 -8.18
CA PHE A 97 7.48 6.44 -7.34
C PHE A 97 8.71 7.22 -7.83
N ALA A 98 9.71 6.54 -8.39
CA ALA A 98 10.89 7.19 -8.97
C ALA A 98 10.51 8.20 -10.07
N TYR A 99 9.46 7.94 -10.86
CA TYR A 99 8.94 8.92 -11.83
C TYR A 99 8.38 10.18 -11.18
N ILE A 100 7.74 10.08 -10.00
CA ILE A 100 7.27 11.26 -9.26
C ILE A 100 8.46 12.08 -8.74
N GLU A 101 9.48 11.41 -8.21
CA GLU A 101 10.70 12.08 -7.75
C GLU A 101 11.46 12.74 -8.91
N ASP A 102 11.52 12.09 -10.07
CA ASP A 102 12.17 12.61 -11.27
C ASP A 102 11.46 13.87 -11.81
N GLU A 103 10.12 13.85 -11.87
CA GLU A 103 9.30 15.01 -12.25
C GLU A 103 9.52 16.19 -11.29
N TYR A 104 9.54 15.93 -9.98
CA TYR A 104 9.83 16.95 -8.97
C TYR A 104 11.25 17.53 -9.11
N MET A 105 12.25 16.69 -9.37
CA MET A 105 13.64 17.12 -9.52
C MET A 105 13.88 17.87 -10.85
N GLU A 106 13.17 17.51 -11.91
CA GLU A 106 13.17 18.27 -13.16
C GLU A 106 12.64 19.70 -12.94
N GLU A 107 11.56 19.85 -12.18
CA GLU A 107 11.00 21.16 -11.81
C GLU A 107 11.98 22.00 -10.96
N GLU A 108 12.63 21.39 -9.97
CA GLU A 108 13.51 22.10 -9.03
C GLU A 108 14.92 22.37 -9.58
N THR A 109 15.49 21.45 -10.37
CA THR A 109 16.92 21.46 -10.73
C THR A 109 17.19 21.39 -12.23
N GLY A 110 16.16 21.24 -13.07
CA GLY A 110 16.29 21.20 -14.53
C GLY A 110 16.88 19.91 -15.09
N GLY A 111 16.90 18.83 -14.29
CA GLY A 111 17.26 17.50 -14.75
C GLY A 111 16.95 16.40 -13.71
N GLY A 112 16.27 15.36 -14.17
CA GLY A 112 16.08 14.09 -13.46
C GLY A 112 16.84 12.94 -14.17
N TYR A 113 17.38 12.00 -13.41
CA TYR A 113 18.04 10.78 -13.91
C TYR A 113 17.55 9.52 -13.18
N PHE A 114 16.49 9.62 -12.38
CA PHE A 114 16.00 8.50 -11.55
C PHE A 114 15.25 7.45 -12.37
N THR A 115 14.88 7.79 -13.60
CA THR A 115 14.07 6.94 -14.49
C THR A 115 14.86 6.31 -15.64
N GLU A 116 16.16 6.59 -15.77
CA GLU A 116 17.00 6.00 -16.82
C GLU A 116 17.07 4.47 -16.68
N GLY A 117 16.55 3.76 -17.68
CA GLY A 117 16.52 2.30 -17.72
C GLY A 117 15.28 1.65 -17.10
N LEU A 118 14.34 2.44 -16.55
CA LEU A 118 13.04 1.94 -16.11
C LEU A 118 12.09 1.71 -17.29
N PRO A 119 11.17 0.73 -17.20
CA PRO A 119 10.03 0.61 -18.12
C PRO A 119 9.12 1.83 -18.04
N SER A 120 8.30 2.04 -19.08
CA SER A 120 7.34 3.16 -19.07
C SER A 120 6.34 3.08 -17.91
N LYS A 121 5.74 4.22 -17.52
CA LYS A 121 4.69 4.27 -16.49
C LYS A 121 3.54 3.32 -16.83
N GLU A 122 3.14 3.24 -18.10
CA GLU A 122 2.10 2.32 -18.60
C GLU A 122 2.48 0.84 -18.43
N ASP A 123 3.72 0.48 -18.76
CA ASP A 123 4.22 -0.89 -18.61
C ASP A 123 4.32 -1.28 -17.13
N LEU A 124 4.80 -0.36 -16.28
CA LEU A 124 4.90 -0.57 -14.84
C LEU A 124 3.51 -0.73 -14.20
N VAL A 125 2.54 0.12 -14.56
CA VAL A 125 1.15 -0.02 -14.08
C VAL A 125 0.54 -1.34 -14.53
N SER A 126 0.80 -1.78 -15.77
CA SER A 126 0.34 -3.08 -16.26
C SER A 126 0.93 -4.22 -15.43
N GLN A 127 2.24 -4.21 -15.20
CA GLN A 127 2.93 -5.20 -14.37
C GLN A 127 2.44 -5.16 -12.92
N TYR A 128 2.13 -3.98 -12.38
CA TYR A 128 1.59 -3.82 -11.05
C TYR A 128 0.24 -4.53 -10.91
N TRP A 129 -0.68 -4.33 -11.87
CA TRP A 129 -1.95 -5.07 -11.93
C TRP A 129 -1.74 -6.59 -12.05
N GLU A 130 -0.78 -7.03 -12.86
CA GLU A 130 -0.45 -8.45 -13.04
C GLU A 130 0.18 -9.08 -11.79
N SER A 131 0.84 -8.29 -10.94
CA SER A 131 1.45 -8.74 -9.69
C SER A 131 0.46 -9.01 -8.54
N MET A 132 -0.80 -8.61 -8.74
CA MET A 132 -1.87 -8.70 -7.75
C MET A 132 -2.16 -10.15 -7.36
N LEU A 133 -2.03 -10.45 -6.08
CA LEU A 133 -2.33 -11.75 -5.49
C LEU A 133 -3.18 -11.62 -4.23
N THR A 134 -3.91 -12.68 -3.88
CA THR A 134 -4.38 -12.84 -2.51
C THR A 134 -3.19 -13.10 -1.57
N ILE A 135 -3.36 -12.81 -0.29
CA ILE A 135 -2.37 -13.16 0.72
C ILE A 135 -2.01 -14.65 0.70
N GLU A 136 -3.00 -15.54 0.55
CA GLU A 136 -2.77 -16.98 0.53
C GLU A 136 -1.88 -17.40 -0.64
N GLU A 137 -2.18 -16.91 -1.85
CA GLU A 137 -1.36 -17.16 -3.03
C GLU A 137 0.06 -16.62 -2.86
N TYR A 138 0.20 -15.39 -2.34
CA TYR A 138 1.52 -14.81 -2.10
C TYR A 138 2.33 -15.66 -1.12
N LEU A 139 1.74 -16.13 -0.02
CA LEU A 139 2.47 -16.95 0.96
C LEU A 139 2.88 -18.33 0.40
N ASN A 140 2.09 -18.87 -0.51
CA ASN A 140 2.35 -20.17 -1.15
C ASN A 140 3.44 -20.07 -2.22
N TYR A 141 3.42 -19.02 -3.06
CA TYR A 141 4.28 -18.92 -4.24
C TYR A 141 5.45 -17.94 -4.07
N LYS A 142 5.27 -16.87 -3.27
CA LYS A 142 6.25 -15.79 -3.03
C LYS A 142 6.98 -15.32 -4.29
N PRO A 143 6.27 -14.87 -5.33
CA PRO A 143 6.87 -14.57 -6.63
C PRO A 143 7.79 -13.34 -6.63
N TYR A 144 7.68 -12.48 -5.60
CA TYR A 144 8.53 -11.32 -5.39
C TYR A 144 8.93 -11.17 -3.93
N LYS A 145 10.05 -10.51 -3.70
CA LYS A 145 10.72 -10.42 -2.39
C LYS A 145 10.05 -9.42 -1.46
N GLU A 146 9.70 -8.24 -1.97
CA GLU A 146 9.14 -7.14 -1.19
C GLU A 146 7.63 -7.00 -1.50
N PRO A 147 6.73 -7.41 -0.59
CA PRO A 147 5.29 -7.30 -0.79
C PRO A 147 4.73 -5.95 -0.33
N GLU A 148 3.94 -5.32 -1.19
CA GLU A 148 3.05 -4.21 -0.82
C GLU A 148 1.67 -4.79 -0.49
N ILE A 149 1.29 -4.79 0.80
CA ILE A 149 -0.02 -5.30 1.22
C ILE A 149 -0.99 -4.14 1.29
N LEU A 150 -2.08 -4.23 0.51
CA LEU A 150 -3.13 -3.23 0.51
C LEU A 150 -4.46 -3.82 0.97
N ILE A 151 -5.12 -3.10 1.86
CA ILE A 151 -6.44 -3.45 2.40
C ILE A 151 -7.45 -2.46 1.84
N PHE A 152 -8.49 -2.98 1.17
CA PHE A 152 -9.50 -2.18 0.46
C PHE A 152 -10.82 -2.04 1.25
N GLU A 153 -10.82 -2.40 2.52
CA GLU A 153 -11.95 -2.17 3.42
C GLU A 153 -11.52 -1.97 4.87
N THR A 154 -12.41 -1.38 5.67
CA THR A 154 -12.14 -1.10 7.08
C THR A 154 -11.90 -2.39 7.87
N VAL A 155 -10.77 -2.50 8.57
CA VAL A 155 -10.56 -3.52 9.59
C VAL A 155 -11.50 -3.23 10.76
N PRO A 156 -12.42 -4.15 11.13
CA PRO A 156 -13.32 -3.93 12.26
C PRO A 156 -12.55 -3.70 13.56
N ALA A 157 -12.93 -2.67 14.32
CA ALA A 157 -12.33 -2.33 15.63
C ALA A 157 -12.14 -3.54 16.56
N LYS A 158 -13.15 -4.42 16.63
CA LYS A 158 -13.14 -5.65 17.44
C LYS A 158 -12.04 -6.65 17.11
N LEU A 159 -11.40 -6.54 15.94
CA LEU A 159 -10.32 -7.42 15.49
C LEU A 159 -8.93 -6.84 15.74
N ILE A 160 -8.85 -5.57 16.17
CA ILE A 160 -7.61 -4.83 16.30
C ILE A 160 -7.09 -4.93 17.73
N GLU A 161 -5.82 -5.28 17.85
CA GLU A 161 -5.08 -5.26 19.10
C GLU A 161 -3.97 -4.22 19.03
N TYR A 162 -3.84 -3.38 20.06
CA TYR A 162 -2.73 -2.45 20.20
C TYR A 162 -1.59 -3.08 20.98
N ILE A 163 -0.41 -3.17 20.35
CA ILE A 163 0.79 -3.72 20.94
C ILE A 163 1.77 -2.59 21.24
N LYS A 164 2.03 -2.40 22.55
CA LYS A 164 3.02 -1.46 23.10
C LYS A 164 4.36 -2.13 23.33
#